data_AF-A0A9X4BJB4-F1
#
_entry.id   AF-A0A9X4BJB4-F1
#
_cell.length_a   1.000
_cell.length_b   1.000
_cell.length_c   1.000
_cell.angle_alpha   90.00
_cell.angle_beta   90.00
_cell.angle_gamma   90.00
#
_symmetry.space_group_name_H-M   'P 1'
#
loop_
_entity.id
_entity.type
_entity.pdbx_description
1 polymer ?
#
loop_
_entity_poly.entity_id
_entity_poly.type
_entity_poly.pdbx_seq_one_letter_code
_entity_poly.pdbx_strand_id
1 'polypeptide(L)'
;MSKPKLKSKAKPAEKPAENLGKSIMESAQQIWLAGLGAFAKAQEEGTKLFENLVKEGMSLEEKTRKLAFGKADEVRGAVESGVNQVKERTQETWDKLEKVFEDRVSRALGKLGVPGRKELNELASRVEELSREIRKLNGGAAKPAARKSTRAKAE
;
A
#
# COMPACT_ATOMS: atom_id res chain seq x y z
N MET A 1 -23.05 12.67 -109.02
CA MET A 1 -23.03 11.59 -107.99
C MET A 1 -21.68 11.61 -107.30
N SER A 2 -21.67 11.30 -105.99
CA SER A 2 -20.53 10.90 -105.13
C SER A 2 -20.28 11.82 -103.93
N LYS A 3 -20.85 11.41 -102.78
CA LYS A 3 -20.56 11.91 -101.43
C LYS A 3 -19.25 11.27 -100.91
N PRO A 4 -18.36 11.98 -100.20
CA PRO A 4 -17.39 11.34 -99.33
C PRO A 4 -18.02 11.02 -97.97
N LYS A 5 -17.90 9.76 -97.53
CA LYS A 5 -18.37 9.26 -96.23
C LYS A 5 -17.36 9.62 -95.13
N LEU A 6 -17.80 10.36 -94.11
CA LEU A 6 -17.16 10.43 -92.80
C LEU A 6 -17.27 9.05 -92.13
N LYS A 7 -16.15 8.38 -91.87
CA LYS A 7 -16.08 7.22 -90.98
C LYS A 7 -15.49 7.68 -89.65
N SER A 8 -16.33 7.81 -88.63
CA SER A 8 -15.86 7.83 -87.24
C SER A 8 -15.27 6.46 -86.91
N LYS A 9 -14.04 6.44 -86.38
CA LYS A 9 -13.53 5.29 -85.63
C LYS A 9 -13.51 5.69 -84.17
N ALA A 10 -14.53 5.24 -83.43
CA ALA A 10 -14.45 5.11 -81.98
C ALA A 10 -13.35 4.08 -81.67
N LYS A 11 -12.39 4.46 -80.81
CA LYS A 11 -11.42 3.53 -80.21
C LYS A 11 -12.09 2.81 -79.04
N PRO A 12 -11.95 1.49 -78.88
CA PRO A 12 -12.41 0.77 -77.70
C PRO A 12 -11.58 1.16 -76.49
N ALA A 13 -12.25 1.43 -75.36
CA ALA A 13 -11.61 1.61 -74.06
C ALA A 13 -11.44 0.23 -73.40
N GLU A 14 -10.26 -0.36 -73.55
CA GLU A 14 -9.76 -1.53 -72.79
C GLU A 14 -8.29 -1.17 -72.49
N LYS A 15 -7.73 -1.01 -71.27
CA LYS A 15 -7.84 -1.74 -70.00
C LYS A 15 -7.39 -0.84 -68.81
N PRO A 16 -8.26 -0.02 -68.20
CA PRO A 16 -7.87 0.78 -67.02
C PRO A 16 -7.87 -0.02 -65.71
N ALA A 17 -8.74 -1.02 -65.59
CA ALA A 17 -9.04 -1.69 -64.31
C ALA A 17 -7.94 -2.66 -63.81
N GLU A 18 -7.28 -3.42 -64.70
CA GLU A 18 -6.18 -4.34 -64.32
C GLU A 18 -4.93 -3.60 -63.83
N ASN A 19 -4.60 -2.44 -64.43
CA ASN A 19 -3.47 -1.63 -64.01
C ASN A 19 -3.75 -0.90 -62.69
N LEU A 20 -5.01 -0.48 -62.46
CA LEU A 20 -5.42 0.15 -61.21
C LEU A 20 -5.32 -0.83 -60.04
N GLY A 21 -5.82 -2.06 -60.19
CA GLY A 21 -5.75 -3.09 -59.15
C GLY A 21 -4.31 -3.45 -58.76
N LYS A 22 -3.41 -3.55 -59.75
CA LYS A 22 -1.97 -3.78 -59.50
C LYS A 22 -1.32 -2.61 -58.76
N SER A 23 -1.60 -1.37 -59.15
CA SER A 23 -1.07 -0.19 -58.45
C SER A 23 -1.56 -0.06 -57.01
N ILE A 24 -2.82 -0.45 -56.73
CA ILE A 24 -3.39 -0.43 -55.38
C ILE A 24 -2.76 -1.53 -54.52
N MET A 25 -2.56 -2.73 -55.08
CA MET A 25 -1.88 -3.83 -54.39
C MET A 25 -0.42 -3.49 -54.06
N GLU A 26 0.31 -2.91 -55.02
CA GLU A 26 1.69 -2.44 -54.82
C GLU A 26 1.77 -1.35 -53.75
N SER A 27 0.84 -0.38 -53.77
CA SER A 27 0.75 0.68 -52.77
C SER A 27 0.42 0.12 -51.37
N ALA A 28 -0.52 -0.82 -51.29
CA ALA A 28 -0.89 -1.47 -50.04
C ALA A 28 0.29 -2.27 -49.46
N GLN A 29 1.06 -2.95 -50.32
CA GLN A 29 2.27 -3.67 -49.91
C GLN A 29 3.36 -2.72 -49.41
N GLN A 30 3.55 -1.57 -50.07
CA GLN A 30 4.49 -0.54 -49.61
C GLN A 30 4.05 0.08 -48.27
N ILE A 31 2.76 0.37 -48.10
CA ILE A 31 2.22 0.87 -46.83
C ILE A 31 2.40 -0.18 -45.71
N TRP A 32 2.19 -1.45 -46.00
CA TRP A 32 2.39 -2.53 -45.04
C TRP A 32 3.86 -2.68 -44.63
N LEU A 33 4.78 -2.65 -45.61
CA LEU A 33 6.22 -2.71 -45.36
C LEU A 33 6.72 -1.48 -44.58
N ALA A 34 6.21 -0.29 -44.91
CA ALA A 34 6.49 0.93 -44.17
C ALA A 34 5.94 0.87 -42.74
N GLY A 35 4.75 0.30 -42.56
CA GLY A 35 4.15 0.06 -41.23
C GLY A 35 5.00 -0.88 -40.38
N LEU A 36 5.47 -2.00 -40.95
CA LEU A 36 6.37 -2.94 -40.27
C LEU A 36 7.74 -2.32 -39.97
N GLY A 37 8.30 -1.51 -40.88
CA GLY A 37 9.56 -0.81 -40.67
C GLY A 37 9.46 0.27 -39.58
N ALA A 38 8.37 1.02 -39.54
CA ALA A 38 8.10 2.01 -38.50
C ALA A 38 7.88 1.35 -37.14
N PHE A 39 7.17 0.22 -37.08
CA PHE A 39 6.99 -0.55 -35.86
C PHE A 39 8.31 -1.12 -35.34
N ALA A 40 9.14 -1.69 -36.21
CA ALA A 40 10.48 -2.17 -35.84
C ALA A 40 11.36 -1.04 -35.29
N LYS A 41 11.31 0.15 -35.92
CA LYS A 41 12.03 1.33 -35.45
C LYS A 41 11.51 1.83 -34.09
N ALA A 42 10.19 1.83 -33.88
CA ALA A 42 9.59 2.18 -32.60
C ALA A 42 9.92 1.15 -31.49
N GLN A 43 10.08 -0.13 -31.82
CA GLN A 43 10.52 -1.15 -30.86
C GLN A 43 12.00 -0.95 -30.46
N GLU A 44 12.86 -0.59 -31.42
CA GLU A 44 14.26 -0.30 -31.15
C GLU A 44 14.45 1.00 -30.34
N GLU A 45 13.72 2.07 -30.71
CA GLU A 45 13.73 3.34 -29.97
C GLU A 45 13.01 3.24 -28.63
N GLY A 46 11.95 2.43 -28.53
CA GLY A 46 11.21 2.18 -27.29
C GLY A 46 12.04 1.49 -26.23
N THR A 47 12.93 0.56 -26.61
CA THR A 47 13.86 -0.09 -25.68
C THR A 47 14.85 0.91 -25.08
N LYS A 48 15.40 1.82 -25.91
CA LYS A 48 16.31 2.89 -25.44
C LYS A 48 15.61 3.88 -24.50
N LEU A 49 14.36 4.25 -24.80
CA LEU A 49 13.55 5.09 -23.90
C LEU A 49 13.28 4.39 -22.57
N PHE A 50 12.97 3.09 -22.59
CA PHE A 50 12.77 2.30 -21.38
C PHE A 50 14.05 2.23 -20.54
N GLU A 51 15.20 1.94 -21.13
CA GLU A 51 16.49 1.91 -20.42
C GLU A 51 16.82 3.27 -19.78
N ASN A 52 16.54 4.37 -20.49
CA ASN A 52 16.72 5.72 -19.96
C ASN A 52 15.80 5.99 -18.76
N LEU A 53 14.51 5.62 -18.87
CA LEU A 53 13.55 5.76 -17.77
C LEU A 53 13.94 4.91 -16.56
N VAL A 54 14.43 3.68 -16.77
CA VAL A 54 14.94 2.83 -15.68
C VAL A 54 16.14 3.48 -15.01
N LYS A 55 17.09 4.00 -15.79
CA LYS A 55 18.28 4.68 -15.26
C LYS A 55 17.93 5.94 -14.48
N GLU A 56 16.98 6.73 -14.98
CA GLU A 56 16.44 7.89 -14.26
C GLU A 56 15.72 7.48 -12.98
N GLY A 57 14.92 6.40 -13.02
CA GLY A 57 14.25 5.83 -11.85
C GLY A 57 15.24 5.38 -10.78
N MET A 58 16.30 4.66 -11.17
CA MET A 58 17.38 4.24 -10.26
C MET A 58 18.12 5.45 -9.67
N SER A 59 18.41 6.48 -10.47
CA SER A 59 19.05 7.71 -9.97
C SER A 59 18.14 8.48 -9.02
N LEU A 60 16.84 8.52 -9.30
CA LEU A 60 15.84 9.17 -8.45
C LEU A 60 15.65 8.40 -7.13
N GLU A 61 15.63 7.08 -7.18
CA GLU A 61 15.62 6.22 -5.98
C GLU A 61 16.87 6.47 -5.14
N GLU A 62 18.06 6.47 -5.75
CA GLU A 62 19.31 6.70 -5.02
C GLU A 62 19.35 8.09 -4.37
N LYS A 63 18.92 9.14 -5.09
CA LYS A 63 18.80 10.50 -4.56
C LYS A 63 17.77 10.58 -3.43
N THR A 64 16.60 9.98 -3.61
CA THR A 64 15.54 9.93 -2.60
C THR A 64 16.01 9.17 -1.37
N ARG A 65 16.69 8.05 -1.56
CA ARG A 65 17.27 7.23 -0.50
C ARG A 65 18.32 8.01 0.28
N LYS A 66 19.26 8.70 -0.40
CA LYS A 66 20.27 9.55 0.26
C LYS A 66 19.64 10.72 1.02
N LEU A 67 18.62 11.36 0.47
CA LEU A 67 17.90 12.45 1.13
C LEU A 67 17.05 11.96 2.30
N ALA A 68 16.36 10.83 2.15
CA ALA A 68 15.53 10.23 3.19
C ALA A 68 16.40 9.71 4.34
N PHE A 69 17.51 9.02 4.06
CA PHE A 69 18.44 8.58 5.10
C PHE A 69 19.22 9.75 5.70
N GLY A 70 19.70 10.70 4.90
CA GLY A 70 20.39 11.90 5.41
C GLY A 70 19.49 12.75 6.31
N LYS A 71 18.22 12.95 5.92
CA LYS A 71 17.23 13.63 6.78
C LYS A 71 16.77 12.75 7.94
N ALA A 72 16.70 11.43 7.79
CA ALA A 72 16.34 10.55 8.88
C ALA A 72 17.42 10.53 9.97
N ASP A 73 18.71 10.57 9.63
CA ASP A 73 19.79 10.68 10.62
C ASP A 73 19.80 12.05 11.30
N GLU A 74 19.55 13.13 10.57
CA GLU A 74 19.46 14.47 11.14
C GLU A 74 18.22 14.64 12.05
N VAL A 75 17.07 14.13 11.60
CA VAL A 75 15.83 14.09 12.40
C VAL A 75 15.97 13.13 13.58
N ARG A 76 16.64 11.99 13.41
CA ARG A 76 16.91 11.05 14.50
C ARG A 76 17.82 11.69 15.54
N GLY A 77 18.87 12.39 15.14
CA GLY A 77 19.73 13.16 16.05
C GLY A 77 18.98 14.30 16.76
N ALA A 78 18.11 15.02 16.05
CA ALA A 78 17.27 16.07 16.63
C ALA A 78 16.20 15.51 17.58
N VAL A 79 15.61 14.37 17.27
CA VAL A 79 14.66 13.65 18.13
C VAL A 79 15.38 13.08 19.34
N GLU A 80 16.57 12.51 19.19
CA GLU A 80 17.35 11.96 20.29
C GLU A 80 17.85 13.07 21.24
N SER A 81 18.30 14.20 20.68
CA SER A 81 18.63 15.40 21.45
C SER A 81 17.40 16.03 22.13
N GLY A 82 16.29 16.15 21.41
CA GLY A 82 15.02 16.64 21.94
C GLY A 82 14.45 15.73 23.04
N VAL A 83 14.53 14.41 22.88
CA VAL A 83 14.12 13.42 23.89
C VAL A 83 15.02 13.51 25.11
N ASN A 84 16.34 13.67 24.95
CA ASN A 84 17.25 13.88 26.08
C ASN A 84 16.99 15.21 26.81
N GLN A 85 16.70 16.29 26.07
CA GLN A 85 16.38 17.60 26.64
C GLN A 85 15.00 17.64 27.33
N VAL A 86 14.02 16.89 26.81
CA VAL A 86 12.68 16.72 27.43
C VAL A 86 12.75 15.72 28.59
N LYS A 87 13.71 14.79 28.62
CA LYS A 87 13.97 13.93 29.78
C LYS A 87 14.51 14.73 30.98
N GLU A 88 15.34 15.76 30.73
CA GLU A 88 15.77 16.70 31.78
C GLU A 88 14.68 17.72 32.15
N ARG A 89 13.84 18.14 31.19
CA ARG A 89 12.68 18.98 31.45
C ARG A 89 11.44 18.14 31.78
N THR A 90 11.39 17.77 33.06
CA THR A 90 10.15 17.49 33.80
C THR A 90 9.58 16.08 33.63
N GLN A 91 9.87 15.19 34.59
CA GLN A 91 9.17 13.91 34.78
C GLN A 91 7.64 14.08 34.81
N GLU A 92 7.13 15.20 35.35
CA GLU A 92 5.68 15.45 35.42
C GLU A 92 4.99 15.58 34.05
N THR A 93 5.69 16.02 33.01
CA THR A 93 5.13 16.07 31.64
C THR A 93 5.09 14.66 31.03
N TRP A 94 6.11 13.84 31.33
CA TRP A 94 6.13 12.43 30.95
C TRP A 94 5.01 11.64 31.62
N ASP A 95 4.77 11.83 32.92
CA ASP A 95 3.67 11.18 33.64
C ASP A 95 2.30 11.56 33.06
N LYS A 96 2.14 12.81 32.60
CA LYS A 96 0.90 13.26 31.92
C LYS A 96 0.75 12.60 30.55
N LEU A 97 1.83 12.44 29.79
CA LEU A 97 1.81 11.74 28.51
C LEU A 97 1.54 10.24 28.69
N GLU A 98 2.09 9.62 29.73
CA GLU A 98 1.80 8.23 30.08
C GLU A 98 0.31 8.04 30.34
N LYS A 99 -0.33 8.94 31.10
CA LYS A 99 -1.78 8.92 31.33
C LYS A 99 -2.58 9.06 30.03
N VAL A 100 -2.20 9.99 29.14
CA VAL A 100 -2.91 10.18 27.86
C VAL A 100 -2.72 8.98 26.93
N PHE A 101 -1.52 8.38 26.93
CA PHE A 101 -1.24 7.17 26.19
C PHE A 101 -2.06 5.99 26.73
N GLU A 102 -2.07 5.77 28.04
CA GLU A 102 -2.88 4.75 28.70
C GLU A 102 -4.36 4.93 28.37
N ASP A 103 -4.88 6.16 28.42
CA ASP A 103 -6.26 6.48 28.02
C ASP A 103 -6.54 6.15 26.55
N ARG A 104 -5.61 6.45 25.64
CA ARG A 104 -5.78 6.15 24.21
C ARG A 104 -5.70 4.65 23.92
N VAL A 105 -4.75 3.95 24.53
CA VAL A 105 -4.60 2.49 24.41
C VAL A 105 -5.82 1.80 25.01
N SER A 106 -6.26 2.21 26.20
CA SER A 106 -7.46 1.70 26.86
C SER A 106 -8.71 1.90 25.99
N ARG A 107 -8.90 3.09 25.40
CA ARG A 107 -10.01 3.34 24.46
C ARG A 107 -9.93 2.49 23.19
N ALA A 108 -8.73 2.25 22.66
CA ALA A 108 -8.54 1.40 21.48
C ALA A 108 -8.85 -0.06 21.79
N LEU A 109 -8.36 -0.57 22.93
CA LEU A 109 -8.65 -1.90 23.44
C LEU A 109 -10.15 -2.10 23.72
N GLY A 110 -10.81 -1.10 24.31
CA GLY A 110 -12.26 -1.12 24.51
C GLY A 110 -13.05 -1.19 23.19
N LYS A 111 -12.62 -0.47 22.15
CA LYS A 111 -13.20 -0.59 20.79
C LYS A 111 -13.02 -1.97 20.16
N LEU A 112 -11.94 -2.66 20.53
CA LEU A 112 -11.64 -4.04 20.14
C LEU A 112 -12.35 -5.08 21.02
N GLY A 113 -13.16 -4.64 22.00
CA GLY A 113 -13.92 -5.52 22.88
C GLY A 113 -13.11 -6.14 24.02
N VAL A 114 -11.91 -5.60 24.31
CA VAL A 114 -11.08 -6.05 25.44
C VAL A 114 -11.52 -5.30 26.71
N PRO A 115 -12.05 -5.99 27.73
CA PRO A 115 -12.48 -5.35 28.98
C PRO A 115 -11.30 -4.80 29.78
N GLY A 116 -11.48 -3.63 30.39
CA GLY A 116 -10.48 -2.98 31.22
C GLY A 116 -10.39 -3.57 32.64
N ARG A 117 -9.33 -3.21 33.37
CA ARG A 117 -9.10 -3.69 34.77
C ARG A 117 -10.26 -3.39 35.72
N LYS A 118 -10.91 -2.23 35.61
CA LYS A 118 -12.03 -1.86 36.47
C LYS A 118 -13.22 -2.77 36.28
N GLU A 119 -13.56 -3.06 35.03
CA GLU A 119 -14.67 -3.94 34.65
C GLU A 119 -14.40 -5.39 35.09
N LEU A 120 -13.16 -5.85 34.93
CA LEU A 120 -12.74 -7.17 35.44
C LEU A 120 -12.86 -7.27 36.96
N ASN A 121 -12.47 -6.23 37.69
CA ASN A 121 -12.60 -6.21 39.16
C ASN A 121 -14.06 -6.17 39.61
N GLU A 122 -14.89 -5.36 38.96
CA GLU A 122 -16.33 -5.31 39.25
C GLU A 122 -16.99 -6.66 38.99
N LEU A 123 -16.66 -7.32 37.87
CA LEU A 123 -17.12 -8.65 37.57
C LEU A 123 -16.64 -9.66 38.63
N ALA A 124 -15.38 -9.59 39.04
CA ALA A 124 -14.84 -10.47 40.08
C ALA A 124 -15.60 -10.31 41.42
N SER A 125 -15.91 -9.08 41.84
CA SER A 125 -16.71 -8.83 43.03
C SER A 125 -18.13 -9.39 42.91
N ARG A 126 -18.79 -9.18 41.78
CA ARG A 126 -20.12 -9.75 41.51
C ARG A 126 -20.10 -11.29 41.54
N VAL A 127 -19.05 -11.89 40.99
CA VAL A 127 -18.86 -13.36 41.03
C VAL A 127 -18.65 -13.85 42.45
N GLU A 128 -17.90 -13.13 43.29
CA GLU A 128 -17.72 -13.49 44.69
C GLU A 128 -19.02 -13.41 45.49
N GLU A 129 -19.81 -12.36 45.27
CA GLU A 129 -21.12 -12.17 45.92
C GLU A 129 -22.09 -13.28 45.52
N LEU A 130 -22.22 -13.54 44.21
CA LEU A 130 -23.03 -14.63 43.70
C LEU A 130 -22.54 -15.99 44.21
N SER A 131 -21.22 -16.20 44.29
CA SER A 131 -20.64 -17.42 44.89
C SER A 131 -20.94 -17.56 46.38
N ARG A 132 -21.17 -16.46 47.10
CA ARG A 132 -21.60 -16.49 48.51
C ARG A 132 -23.08 -16.80 48.60
N GLU A 133 -23.92 -16.22 47.75
CA GLU A 133 -25.36 -16.50 47.71
C GLU A 133 -25.65 -17.94 47.31
N ILE A 134 -24.98 -18.47 46.28
CA ILE A 134 -25.09 -19.88 45.89
C ILE A 134 -24.66 -20.79 47.05
N ARG A 135 -23.58 -20.47 47.76
CA ARG A 135 -23.17 -21.26 48.95
C ARG A 135 -24.18 -21.21 50.08
N LYS A 136 -24.90 -20.10 50.26
CA LYS A 136 -25.99 -19.96 51.24
C LYS A 136 -27.23 -20.77 50.82
N LEU A 137 -27.61 -20.71 49.54
CA LEU A 137 -28.76 -21.43 49.00
C LEU A 137 -28.52 -22.94 48.89
N ASN A 138 -27.28 -23.35 48.58
CA ASN A 138 -26.89 -24.76 48.43
C ASN A 138 -26.55 -25.43 49.77
N GLY A 139 -26.97 -24.85 50.91
CA GLY A 139 -26.90 -25.50 52.21
C GLY A 139 -25.49 -25.88 52.67
N GLY A 140 -24.49 -25.02 52.46
CA GLY A 140 -23.20 -25.03 53.15
C GLY A 140 -22.28 -26.26 53.02
N ALA A 141 -21.11 -26.08 52.40
CA ALA A 141 -19.81 -26.56 52.91
C ALA A 141 -18.70 -26.41 51.85
N ALA A 142 -17.72 -25.56 52.15
CA ALA A 142 -16.29 -25.83 51.92
C ALA A 142 -15.53 -24.61 52.46
N LYS A 143 -15.12 -24.70 53.73
CA LYS A 143 -14.23 -23.75 54.38
C LYS A 143 -12.83 -23.96 53.79
N PRO A 144 -12.17 -22.96 53.16
CA PRO A 144 -10.77 -23.13 52.79
C PRO A 144 -9.96 -23.14 54.09
N ALA A 145 -9.23 -24.22 54.31
CA ALA A 145 -8.30 -24.35 55.41
C ALA A 145 -7.26 -23.24 55.33
N ALA A 146 -7.16 -22.43 56.39
CA ALA A 146 -6.10 -21.46 56.57
C ALA A 146 -4.75 -22.20 56.60
N ARG A 147 -3.93 -22.02 55.55
CA ARG A 147 -2.52 -22.40 55.58
C ARG A 147 -1.81 -21.49 56.59
N LYS A 148 -1.46 -22.04 57.75
CA LYS A 148 -0.44 -21.48 58.64
C LYS A 148 0.89 -21.44 57.88
N SER A 149 1.31 -20.25 57.46
CA SER A 149 2.71 -20.00 57.09
C SER A 149 3.48 -19.76 58.38
N THR A 150 4.21 -20.77 58.83
CA THR A 150 5.21 -20.64 59.89
C THR A 150 6.32 -19.71 59.43
N ARG A 151 6.49 -18.60 60.15
CA ARG A 151 7.63 -17.70 60.10
C ARG A 151 8.89 -18.47 60.53
N ALA A 152 9.79 -18.76 59.60
CA ALA A 152 11.16 -19.15 59.92
C ALA A 152 12.05 -17.90 59.78
N LYS A 153 12.42 -17.35 60.93
CA LYS A 153 13.58 -16.47 61.13
C LYS A 153 14.73 -17.39 61.57
N ALA A 154 15.85 -17.36 60.89
CA ALA A 154 17.20 -17.73 61.34
C ALA A 154 18.14 -17.24 60.22
N GLU A 155 18.78 -16.09 60.42
CA GLU A 155 20.18 -15.96 60.87
C GLU A 155 21.15 -16.04 59.68
#